data_AF-A0A9P5XYT1-F1
#
_entry.id   AF-A0A9P5XYT1-F1
#
_cell.length_a   1.000
_cell.length_b   1.000
_cell.length_c   1.000
_cell.angle_alpha   90.00
_cell.angle_beta   90.00
_cell.angle_gamma   90.00
#
_symmetry.space_group_name_H-M   'P 1'
#
loop_
_entity.id
_entity.type
_entity.pdbx_description
1 polymer ?
#
loop_
_entity_poly.entity_id
_entity_poly.type
_entity_poly.pdbx_seq_one_letter_code
_entity_poly.pdbx_strand_id
1 'polypeptide(L)'
;QYLVPNPAHLASCLRSINGGSSTIVTFINCLSVEVKVNWIDFDGKLKFYKALAPNSQYDQQTYVGHPWVVYTDTAFAVFHPLSGDNLNRAIIDNPTRPGRNNGTTLIPIREMAALPCVWSLNGGASTYVTFFNNRFEAVRVYWIDMEGKKKLYETLQPGGTYQQQTYVNHPWVITTVTEPERPIYIFHPTAAPNTTATIF
;
A
#
# COMPACT_ATOMS: atom_id res chain seq x y z
N GLN A 1 -2.21 -9.71 5.30
CA GLN A 1 -2.93 -8.42 5.24
C GLN A 1 -1.97 -7.30 4.90
N TYR A 2 -2.44 -6.22 4.29
CA TYR A 2 -1.62 -5.05 3.97
C TYR A 2 -1.36 -4.19 5.23
N LEU A 3 -0.12 -3.75 5.40
CA LEU A 3 0.24 -2.79 6.44
C LEU A 3 0.02 -1.36 5.93
N VAL A 4 -0.53 -0.50 6.79
CA VAL A 4 -0.66 0.92 6.49
C VAL A 4 0.72 1.58 6.63
N PRO A 5 1.26 2.23 5.58
CA PRO A 5 2.48 3.00 5.70
C PRO A 5 2.24 4.24 6.58
N ASN A 6 3.09 4.43 7.56
CA ASN A 6 3.07 5.61 8.43
C ASN A 6 4.16 6.61 8.02
N PRO A 7 3.97 7.91 8.31
CA PRO A 7 4.96 8.93 7.99
C PRO A 7 6.35 8.59 8.52
N ALA A 8 7.37 8.72 7.66
CA ALA A 8 8.73 8.35 7.98
C ALA A 8 9.33 9.09 9.18
N HIS A 9 8.89 10.33 9.43
CA HIS A 9 9.35 11.13 10.57
C HIS A 9 8.99 10.53 11.93
N LEU A 10 8.03 9.60 11.99
CA LEU A 10 7.73 8.90 13.23
C LEU A 10 8.88 7.98 13.67
N ALA A 11 9.74 7.54 12.75
CA ALA A 11 10.85 6.63 13.06
C ALA A 11 11.76 7.14 14.19
N SER A 12 12.03 8.45 14.27
CA SER A 12 12.88 9.02 15.32
C SER A 12 12.28 8.89 16.72
N CYS A 13 10.96 8.83 16.82
CA CYS A 13 10.21 8.78 18.08
C CYS A 13 9.81 7.35 18.49
N LEU A 14 10.09 6.34 17.66
CA LEU A 14 9.66 4.97 17.88
C LEU A 14 10.76 4.11 18.49
N ARG A 15 10.35 3.14 19.31
CA ARG A 15 11.21 2.14 19.96
C ARG A 15 10.49 0.81 19.95
N SER A 16 11.23 -0.30 19.85
CA SER A 16 10.62 -1.63 20.01
C SER A 16 10.16 -1.88 21.44
N ILE A 17 9.10 -2.66 21.59
CA ILE A 17 8.59 -3.14 22.87
C ILE A 17 8.56 -4.68 22.92
N ASN A 18 8.72 -5.23 24.13
CA ASN A 18 8.68 -6.67 24.36
C ASN A 18 7.24 -7.17 24.52
N GLY A 19 7.06 -8.49 24.39
CA GLY A 19 5.80 -9.18 24.72
C GLY A 19 4.81 -9.33 23.57
N GLY A 20 5.16 -8.87 22.36
CA GLY A 20 4.34 -9.09 21.17
C GLY A 20 4.47 -10.50 20.57
N SER A 21 3.42 -10.97 19.92
CA SER A 21 3.41 -12.25 19.20
C SER A 21 4.35 -12.21 17.99
N SER A 22 4.97 -13.36 17.67
CA SER A 22 5.74 -13.53 16.44
C SER A 22 4.85 -13.41 15.21
N THR A 23 5.36 -12.80 14.16
CA THR A 23 4.70 -12.66 12.86
C THR A 23 5.74 -12.54 11.74
N ILE A 24 5.30 -12.47 10.49
CA ILE A 24 6.15 -12.24 9.31
C ILE A 24 5.67 -10.98 8.61
N VAL A 25 6.62 -10.13 8.21
CA VAL A 25 6.42 -9.02 7.28
C VAL A 25 7.11 -9.32 5.96
N THR A 26 6.33 -9.38 4.89
CA THR A 26 6.79 -9.36 3.50
C THR A 26 6.92 -7.91 3.05
N PHE A 27 8.15 -7.41 2.97
CA PHE A 27 8.47 -6.12 2.37
C PHE A 27 8.52 -6.26 0.86
N ILE A 28 7.85 -5.36 0.13
CA ILE A 28 7.71 -5.46 -1.32
C ILE A 28 8.10 -4.12 -1.92
N ASN A 29 9.24 -4.08 -2.59
CA ASN A 29 9.73 -2.89 -3.24
C ASN A 29 9.07 -2.72 -4.61
N CYS A 30 8.12 -1.80 -4.69
CA CYS A 30 7.47 -1.41 -5.94
C CYS A 30 8.14 -0.17 -6.55
N LEU A 31 9.20 0.37 -5.96
CA LEU A 31 9.91 1.50 -6.55
C LEU A 31 10.86 1.02 -7.67
N SER A 32 11.21 1.95 -8.55
CA SER A 32 12.30 1.76 -9.54
C SER A 32 13.69 1.89 -8.94
N VAL A 33 13.80 2.14 -7.63
CA VAL A 33 15.05 2.31 -6.88
C VAL A 33 15.15 1.27 -5.76
N GLU A 34 16.38 0.96 -5.35
CA GLU A 34 16.63 0.09 -4.20
C GLU A 34 16.16 0.76 -2.89
N VAL A 35 15.67 -0.04 -1.95
CA VAL A 35 15.29 0.42 -0.61
C VAL A 35 16.01 -0.35 0.49
N LYS A 36 16.26 0.31 1.62
CA LYS A 36 16.87 -0.28 2.81
C LYS A 36 15.81 -0.53 3.88
N VAL A 37 15.64 -1.78 4.25
CA VAL A 37 14.72 -2.24 5.30
C VAL A 37 15.49 -2.31 6.62
N ASN A 38 15.01 -1.55 7.61
CA ASN A 38 15.64 -1.46 8.92
C ASN A 38 14.63 -1.71 10.04
N TRP A 39 15.02 -2.48 11.03
CA TRP A 39 14.30 -2.60 12.29
C TRP A 39 14.72 -1.45 13.22
N ILE A 40 13.76 -0.88 13.95
CA ILE A 40 14.04 0.08 15.02
C ILE A 40 14.14 -0.69 16.33
N ASP A 41 15.34 -0.81 16.90
CA ASP A 41 15.56 -1.62 18.09
C ASP A 41 14.96 -1.01 19.38
N PHE A 42 15.20 -1.67 20.51
CA PHE A 42 14.69 -1.23 21.81
C PHE A 42 15.27 0.13 22.26
N ASP A 43 16.47 0.49 21.81
CA ASP A 43 17.09 1.81 22.04
C ASP A 43 16.66 2.84 20.97
N GLY A 44 15.99 2.38 19.91
CA GLY A 44 15.59 3.15 18.74
C GLY A 44 16.67 3.34 17.71
N LYS A 45 17.72 2.55 17.80
CA LYS A 45 18.76 2.51 16.80
C LYS A 45 18.28 1.65 15.65
N LEU A 46 18.69 2.03 14.45
CA LEU A 46 18.37 1.27 13.26
C LEU A 46 19.29 0.06 13.15
N LYS A 47 18.67 -1.11 12.99
CA LYS A 47 19.35 -2.35 12.62
C LYS A 47 19.01 -2.63 11.17
N PHE A 48 20.03 -2.59 10.32
CA PHE A 48 19.88 -2.92 8.91
C PHE A 48 19.66 -4.43 8.73
N TYR A 49 18.67 -4.79 7.90
CA TYR A 49 18.38 -6.18 7.56
C TYR A 49 18.56 -6.45 6.06
N LYS A 50 18.05 -5.59 5.20
CA LYS A 50 18.02 -5.87 3.76
C LYS A 50 18.13 -4.62 2.91
N ALA A 51 19.00 -4.67 1.91
CA ALA A 51 18.92 -3.88 0.70
C ALA A 51 18.02 -4.65 -0.28
N LEU A 52 16.90 -4.06 -0.65
CA LEU A 52 15.83 -4.69 -1.43
C LEU A 52 15.76 -4.01 -2.79
N ALA A 53 16.19 -4.72 -3.82
CA ALA A 53 16.22 -4.25 -5.19
C ALA A 53 14.82 -3.85 -5.70
N PRO A 54 14.73 -3.01 -6.75
CA PRO A 54 13.48 -2.71 -7.43
C PRO A 54 12.67 -3.98 -7.76
N ASN A 55 11.35 -3.90 -7.64
CA ASN A 55 10.41 -4.97 -7.97
C ASN A 55 10.64 -6.31 -7.25
N SER A 56 11.36 -6.29 -6.12
CA SER A 56 11.70 -7.48 -5.34
C SER A 56 10.97 -7.51 -4.01
N GLN A 57 10.87 -8.70 -3.40
CA GLN A 57 10.27 -8.88 -2.08
C GLN A 57 11.23 -9.56 -1.08
N TYR A 58 10.99 -9.32 0.20
CA TYR A 58 11.75 -9.85 1.32
C TYR A 58 10.85 -10.21 2.49
N ASP A 59 10.84 -11.49 2.89
CA ASP A 59 10.13 -11.97 4.07
C ASP A 59 11.02 -11.87 5.30
N GLN A 60 10.50 -11.24 6.35
CA GLN A 60 11.18 -11.08 7.62
C GLN A 60 10.29 -11.51 8.78
N GLN A 61 10.71 -12.51 9.53
CA GLN A 61 10.11 -12.80 10.83
C GLN A 61 10.40 -11.64 11.79
N THR A 62 9.38 -11.20 12.52
CA THR A 62 9.45 -10.09 13.48
C THR A 62 8.39 -10.29 14.54
N TYR A 63 8.23 -9.32 15.44
CA TYR A 63 7.21 -9.34 16.48
C TYR A 63 6.26 -8.15 16.33
N VAL A 64 5.02 -8.33 16.79
CA VAL A 64 4.10 -7.20 17.02
C VAL A 64 4.76 -6.25 18.02
N GLY A 65 4.73 -4.94 17.75
CA GLY A 65 5.43 -3.94 18.56
C GLY A 65 6.89 -3.69 18.16
N HIS A 66 7.40 -4.36 17.12
CA HIS A 66 8.68 -4.01 16.49
C HIS A 66 8.45 -3.12 15.26
N PRO A 67 8.66 -1.80 15.33
CA PRO A 67 8.47 -0.94 14.17
C PRO A 67 9.64 -1.10 13.17
N TRP A 68 9.29 -1.03 11.90
CA TRP A 68 10.23 -1.12 10.78
C TRP A 68 10.21 0.17 9.98
N VAL A 69 11.37 0.66 9.58
CA VAL A 69 11.51 1.84 8.73
C VAL A 69 12.22 1.47 7.43
N VAL A 70 11.65 1.94 6.34
CA VAL A 70 12.21 1.81 4.99
C VAL A 70 12.85 3.12 4.60
N TYR A 71 14.02 3.04 3.97
CA TYR A 71 14.74 4.19 3.38
C TYR A 71 14.92 3.96 1.88
N THR A 72 14.80 5.02 1.09
CA THR A 72 15.49 5.11 -0.21
C THR A 72 16.84 5.80 0.06
N ASP A 73 17.01 7.04 -0.41
CA ASP A 73 18.06 7.96 0.03
C ASP A 73 17.67 8.68 1.33
N THR A 74 16.37 8.84 1.56
CA THR A 74 15.78 9.42 2.77
C THR A 74 14.80 8.45 3.42
N ALA A 75 14.41 8.71 4.66
CA ALA A 75 13.37 7.92 5.33
C ALA A 75 12.08 7.98 4.51
N PHE A 76 11.52 6.80 4.20
CA PHE A 76 10.42 6.64 3.25
C PHE A 76 9.08 6.41 3.96
N ALA A 77 9.00 5.37 4.79
CA ALA A 77 7.80 5.03 5.56
C ALA A 77 8.14 4.15 6.77
N VAL A 78 7.24 4.14 7.75
CA VAL A 78 7.26 3.24 8.90
C VAL A 78 6.12 2.24 8.81
N PHE A 79 6.42 0.97 9.11
CA PHE A 79 5.45 -0.12 9.16
C PHE A 79 5.41 -0.74 10.56
N HIS A 80 4.20 -0.95 11.06
CA HIS A 80 3.96 -1.65 12.33
C HIS A 80 3.40 -3.05 12.04
N PRO A 81 4.13 -4.13 12.37
CA PRO A 81 3.62 -5.48 12.24
C PRO A 81 2.38 -5.66 13.12
N LEU A 82 1.37 -6.31 12.56
CA LEU A 82 0.11 -6.61 13.24
C LEU A 82 0.03 -8.11 13.56
N SER A 83 -0.71 -8.44 14.61
CA SER A 83 -1.02 -9.83 14.97
C SER A 83 -2.00 -10.45 13.97
N GLY A 84 -1.87 -11.77 13.74
CA GLY A 84 -2.84 -12.56 12.99
C GLY A 84 -2.17 -13.61 12.11
N ASP A 85 -2.96 -14.59 11.65
CA ASP A 85 -2.52 -15.73 10.82
C ASP A 85 -2.13 -15.35 9.38
N ASN A 86 -2.26 -14.05 9.03
CA ASN A 86 -2.01 -13.55 7.69
C ASN A 86 -0.65 -12.85 7.63
N LEU A 87 0.17 -13.21 6.63
CA LEU A 87 1.41 -12.52 6.28
C LEU A 87 1.18 -11.00 6.18
N ASN A 88 1.90 -10.21 6.98
CA ASN A 88 1.85 -8.75 6.91
C ASN A 88 2.59 -8.32 5.62
N ARG A 89 1.97 -7.53 4.74
CA ARG A 89 2.61 -7.03 3.51
C ARG A 89 2.86 -5.54 3.61
N ALA A 90 4.13 -5.14 3.68
CA ALA A 90 4.57 -3.76 3.62
C ALA A 90 4.86 -3.40 2.16
N ILE A 91 3.89 -2.75 1.51
CA ILE A 91 4.06 -2.27 0.14
C ILE A 91 4.84 -0.97 0.17
N ILE A 92 5.94 -0.94 -0.57
CA ILE A 92 6.83 0.20 -0.71
C ILE A 92 6.59 0.73 -2.11
N ASP A 93 5.42 1.33 -2.30
CA ASP A 93 5.07 2.16 -3.43
C ASP A 93 5.13 3.62 -2.99
N ASN A 94 5.34 4.53 -3.96
CA ASN A 94 5.58 5.95 -3.68
C ASN A 94 4.59 6.45 -2.62
N PRO A 95 5.07 6.97 -1.48
CA PRO A 95 4.29 7.00 -0.27
C PRO A 95 3.10 7.89 -0.53
N THR A 96 1.95 7.42 -0.08
CA THR A 96 0.74 8.19 -0.15
C THR A 96 0.96 9.52 0.57
N ARG A 97 1.27 10.61 -0.14
CA ARG A 97 1.35 11.95 0.44
C ARG A 97 0.00 12.21 1.10
N PRO A 98 -0.07 12.46 2.42
CA PRO A 98 -1.34 12.82 3.05
C PRO A 98 -1.87 14.06 2.34
N GLY A 99 -2.92 13.88 1.55
CA GLY A 99 -3.73 14.98 1.06
C GLY A 99 -4.21 15.74 2.28
N ARG A 100 -4.03 17.05 2.29
CA ARG A 100 -4.28 17.95 3.42
C ARG A 100 -5.75 18.04 3.86
N ASN A 101 -6.61 17.15 3.38
CA ASN A 101 -8.07 17.22 3.51
C ASN A 101 -8.60 15.83 3.93
N ASN A 102 -9.48 15.79 4.93
CA ASN A 102 -10.10 14.61 5.55
C ASN A 102 -10.93 13.72 4.58
N GLY A 103 -10.27 13.08 3.63
CA GLY A 103 -10.83 12.11 2.69
C GLY A 103 -9.70 11.47 1.90
N THR A 104 -9.68 10.14 1.87
CA THR A 104 -8.61 9.29 1.33
C THR A 104 -8.38 9.61 -0.16
N THR A 105 -7.51 10.60 -0.40
CA THR A 105 -7.17 11.08 -1.73
C THR A 105 -6.31 10.00 -2.39
N LEU A 106 -6.77 9.45 -3.51
CA LEU A 106 -5.91 8.64 -4.35
C LEU A 106 -4.81 9.56 -4.90
N ILE A 107 -3.56 9.09 -5.02
CA ILE A 107 -2.41 9.89 -5.55
C ILE A 107 -1.94 9.46 -6.95
N PRO A 108 -1.84 10.41 -7.91
CA PRO A 108 -1.48 10.07 -9.27
C PRO A 108 -0.05 9.54 -9.29
N ILE A 109 0.09 8.26 -9.59
CA ILE A 109 1.34 7.53 -9.76
C ILE A 109 2.01 8.10 -11.03
N ARG A 110 2.80 9.16 -10.89
CA ARG A 110 3.77 9.50 -11.93
C ARG A 110 4.93 8.52 -11.80
N GLU A 111 5.01 7.67 -12.82
CA GLU A 111 6.08 6.68 -13.09
C GLU A 111 6.10 5.46 -12.17
N MET A 112 5.20 4.52 -12.46
CA MET A 112 5.53 3.10 -12.36
C MET A 112 5.48 2.48 -13.76
N ALA A 113 6.65 2.26 -14.33
CA ALA A 113 6.79 1.25 -15.37
C ALA A 113 6.70 -0.12 -14.66
N ALA A 114 5.64 -0.85 -14.98
CA ALA A 114 5.28 -2.19 -14.50
C ALA A 114 4.55 -2.27 -13.14
N LEU A 115 3.44 -3.01 -13.15
CA LEU A 115 2.71 -3.57 -12.01
C LEU A 115 3.19 -5.01 -11.70
N PRO A 116 4.39 -5.31 -11.17
CA PRO A 116 4.71 -6.70 -10.84
C PRO A 116 4.37 -7.09 -9.39
N CYS A 117 3.94 -6.17 -8.52
CA CYS A 117 4.03 -6.41 -7.07
C CYS A 117 2.70 -6.51 -6.27
N VAL A 118 1.54 -6.34 -6.91
CA VAL A 118 0.24 -6.24 -6.22
C VAL A 118 -0.75 -7.30 -6.72
N TRP A 119 -1.32 -8.11 -5.82
CA TRP A 119 -2.36 -9.11 -6.10
C TRP A 119 -3.31 -9.28 -4.90
N SER A 120 -4.52 -9.79 -5.12
CA SER A 120 -5.46 -10.06 -4.03
C SER A 120 -5.04 -11.24 -3.17
N LEU A 121 -5.35 -11.18 -1.88
CA LEU A 121 -5.29 -12.34 -0.98
C LEU A 121 -6.69 -12.82 -0.67
N ASN A 122 -6.85 -14.13 -0.51
CA ASN A 122 -8.13 -14.69 -0.09
C ASN A 122 -8.48 -14.24 1.34
N GLY A 123 -9.76 -13.95 1.59
CA GLY A 123 -10.27 -13.48 2.87
C GLY A 123 -9.92 -12.03 3.22
N GLY A 124 -10.09 -11.69 4.50
CA GLY A 124 -10.04 -10.31 5.00
C GLY A 124 -11.44 -9.76 5.30
N ALA A 125 -11.50 -8.70 6.10
CA ALA A 125 -12.77 -8.05 6.43
C ALA A 125 -13.44 -7.48 5.17
N SER A 126 -14.74 -7.70 5.05
CA SER A 126 -15.59 -7.06 4.04
C SER A 126 -15.68 -5.56 4.34
N THR A 127 -15.63 -4.75 3.30
CA THR A 127 -15.74 -3.28 3.36
C THR A 127 -16.38 -2.75 2.08
N TYR A 128 -16.58 -1.43 2.01
CA TYR A 128 -17.04 -0.72 0.81
C TYR A 128 -16.05 0.38 0.45
N VAL A 129 -15.79 0.51 -0.85
CA VAL A 129 -15.05 1.64 -1.44
C VAL A 129 -15.95 2.40 -2.39
N THR A 130 -15.87 3.73 -2.35
CA THR A 130 -16.50 4.62 -3.33
C THR A 130 -15.42 5.32 -4.13
N PHE A 131 -15.30 5.00 -5.41
CA PHE A 131 -14.42 5.68 -6.34
C PHE A 131 -15.10 6.93 -6.89
N PHE A 132 -14.42 8.07 -6.84
CA PHE A 132 -14.90 9.32 -7.42
C PHE A 132 -13.89 9.83 -8.43
N ASN A 133 -14.31 9.96 -9.70
CA ASN A 133 -13.46 10.50 -10.76
C ASN A 133 -13.52 12.04 -10.76
N ASN A 134 -12.52 12.68 -10.15
CA ASN A 134 -12.35 14.13 -10.18
C ASN A 134 -11.40 14.62 -11.30
N ARG A 135 -11.07 13.75 -12.26
CA ARG A 135 -10.31 14.12 -13.47
C ARG A 135 -11.24 14.67 -14.54
N PHE A 136 -10.66 15.41 -15.49
CA PHE A 136 -11.34 15.86 -16.71
C PHE A 136 -11.44 14.79 -17.80
N GLU A 137 -10.91 13.60 -17.56
CA GLU A 137 -10.93 12.46 -18.49
C GLU A 137 -11.56 11.22 -17.84
N ALA A 138 -12.03 10.29 -18.67
CA ALA A 138 -12.56 9.03 -18.19
C ALA A 138 -11.43 8.12 -17.67
N VAL A 139 -11.75 7.36 -16.62
CA VAL A 139 -10.81 6.42 -15.97
C VAL A 139 -11.42 5.03 -15.89
N ARG A 140 -10.58 4.00 -15.87
CA ARG A 140 -10.98 2.61 -15.69
C ARG A 140 -10.62 2.14 -14.29
N VAL A 141 -11.55 1.50 -13.61
CA VAL A 141 -11.41 0.95 -12.25
C VAL A 141 -11.32 -0.56 -12.36
N TYR A 142 -10.19 -1.12 -11.93
CA TYR A 142 -9.87 -2.53 -11.98
C TYR A 142 -9.70 -3.11 -10.58
N TRP A 143 -10.26 -4.28 -10.36
CA TRP A 143 -9.82 -5.16 -9.28
C TRP A 143 -8.60 -5.95 -9.76
N ILE A 144 -7.60 -6.15 -8.90
CA ILE A 144 -6.51 -7.08 -9.19
C ILE A 144 -6.81 -8.42 -8.54
N ASP A 145 -6.96 -9.48 -9.33
CA ASP A 145 -7.28 -10.82 -8.80
C ASP A 145 -6.09 -11.48 -8.07
N MET A 146 -6.30 -12.71 -7.61
CA MET A 146 -5.31 -13.48 -6.86
C MET A 146 -4.08 -13.85 -7.71
N GLU A 147 -4.24 -13.86 -9.03
CA GLU A 147 -3.17 -14.12 -10.00
C GLU A 147 -2.46 -12.83 -10.45
N GLY A 148 -2.83 -11.67 -9.89
CA GLY A 148 -2.25 -10.38 -10.27
C GLY A 148 -2.83 -9.78 -11.55
N LYS A 149 -3.93 -10.33 -12.08
CA LYS A 149 -4.55 -9.85 -13.33
C LYS A 149 -5.63 -8.80 -13.04
N LYS A 150 -5.67 -7.78 -13.91
CA LYS A 150 -6.71 -6.73 -13.88
C LYS A 150 -8.05 -7.30 -14.36
N LYS A 151 -9.09 -7.15 -13.55
CA LYS A 151 -10.49 -7.34 -13.92
C LYS A 151 -11.19 -5.99 -13.90
N LEU A 152 -11.69 -5.55 -15.06
CA LEU A 152 -12.39 -4.27 -15.19
C LEU A 152 -13.75 -4.35 -14.49
N TYR A 153 -14.03 -3.39 -13.61
CA TYR A 153 -15.33 -3.27 -12.95
C TYR A 153 -16.12 -2.08 -13.50
N GLU A 154 -15.47 -0.94 -13.71
CA GLU A 154 -16.17 0.27 -14.16
C GLU A 154 -15.28 1.18 -15.02
N THR A 155 -15.89 1.91 -15.96
CA THR A 155 -15.29 3.06 -16.64
C THR A 155 -16.02 4.33 -16.21
N LEU A 156 -15.39 5.11 -15.32
CA LEU A 156 -15.96 6.33 -14.76
C LEU A 156 -15.71 7.53 -15.67
N GLN A 157 -16.78 8.18 -16.10
CA GLN A 157 -16.72 9.49 -16.77
C GLN A 157 -16.26 10.59 -15.79
N PRO A 158 -15.80 11.77 -16.28
CA PRO A 158 -15.52 12.93 -15.44
C PRO A 158 -16.69 13.25 -14.50
N GLY A 159 -16.41 13.41 -13.20
CA GLY A 159 -17.42 13.63 -12.15
C GLY A 159 -18.20 12.38 -11.74
N GLY A 160 -17.95 11.23 -12.37
CA GLY A 160 -18.63 9.97 -12.09
C GLY A 160 -18.21 9.35 -10.74
N THR A 161 -19.13 8.60 -10.14
CA THR A 161 -18.90 7.88 -8.87
C THR A 161 -19.33 6.42 -9.01
N TYR A 162 -18.58 5.52 -8.38
CA TYR A 162 -18.88 4.08 -8.34
C TYR A 162 -18.58 3.49 -6.96
N GLN A 163 -19.57 2.85 -6.35
CA GLN A 163 -19.41 2.17 -5.07
C GLN A 163 -19.34 0.66 -5.28
N GLN A 164 -18.36 0.01 -4.64
CA GLN A 164 -18.13 -1.42 -4.75
C GLN A 164 -17.88 -2.03 -3.37
N GLN A 165 -18.59 -3.12 -3.07
CA GLN A 165 -18.25 -3.99 -1.95
C GLN A 165 -16.94 -4.71 -2.26
N THR A 166 -16.01 -4.75 -1.31
CA THR A 166 -14.69 -5.35 -1.49
C THR A 166 -14.15 -5.88 -0.17
N TYR A 167 -12.87 -6.29 -0.16
CA TYR A 167 -12.18 -6.80 1.02
C TYR A 167 -10.90 -6.01 1.26
N VAL A 168 -10.48 -5.90 2.51
CA VAL A 168 -9.23 -5.20 2.91
C VAL A 168 -7.96 -5.75 2.25
N ASN A 169 -8.02 -6.95 1.69
CA ASN A 169 -6.92 -7.58 0.97
C ASN A 169 -7.06 -7.52 -0.57
N HIS A 170 -8.05 -6.80 -1.09
CA HIS A 170 -8.34 -6.70 -2.52
C HIS A 170 -7.91 -5.34 -3.06
N PRO A 171 -6.68 -5.21 -3.59
CA PRO A 171 -6.22 -3.96 -4.18
C PRO A 171 -6.95 -3.64 -5.48
N TRP A 172 -7.09 -2.34 -5.73
CA TRP A 172 -7.73 -1.78 -6.92
C TRP A 172 -6.74 -0.91 -7.70
N VAL A 173 -6.75 -1.02 -9.02
CA VAL A 173 -5.94 -0.21 -9.93
C VAL A 173 -6.84 0.71 -10.73
N ILE A 174 -6.42 1.96 -10.88
CA ILE A 174 -7.08 2.91 -11.76
C ILE A 174 -6.12 3.29 -12.88
N THR A 175 -6.61 3.30 -14.12
CA THR A 175 -5.86 3.75 -15.31
C THR A 175 -6.66 4.81 -16.07
N THR A 176 -6.00 5.52 -16.99
CA THR A 176 -6.75 6.25 -18.03
C THR A 176 -7.32 5.26 -19.05
N VAL A 177 -8.28 5.72 -19.85
CA VAL A 177 -8.81 4.90 -20.97
C VAL A 177 -7.75 4.68 -22.05
N THR A 178 -6.85 5.65 -22.26
CA THR A 178 -5.81 5.65 -23.30
C THR A 178 -4.58 4.81 -22.94
N GLU A 179 -4.26 4.68 -21.65
CA GLU A 179 -3.12 3.91 -21.16
C GLU A 179 -3.58 2.80 -20.19
N PRO A 180 -4.35 1.78 -20.63
CA PRO A 180 -4.87 0.72 -19.76
C PRO A 180 -3.79 -0.11 -19.06
N GLU A 181 -2.56 -0.10 -19.58
CA GLU A 181 -1.43 -0.81 -19.01
C GLU A 181 -0.64 0.01 -18.00
N ARG A 182 -0.94 1.31 -17.86
CA ARG A 182 -0.25 2.21 -16.95
C ARG A 182 -1.18 2.63 -15.81
N PRO A 183 -0.96 2.14 -14.59
CA PRO A 183 -1.66 2.64 -13.41
C PRO A 183 -1.40 4.11 -13.23
N ILE A 184 -2.47 4.84 -12.96
CA ILE A 184 -2.40 6.17 -12.36
C ILE A 184 -2.70 6.11 -10.86
N TYR A 185 -3.37 5.06 -10.35
CA TYR A 185 -3.56 4.85 -8.91
C TYR A 185 -3.58 3.37 -8.54
N ILE A 186 -3.14 3.06 -7.31
CA ILE A 186 -3.39 1.81 -6.61
C ILE A 186 -4.09 2.16 -5.31
N PHE A 187 -5.19 1.49 -5.01
CA PHE A 187 -5.96 1.66 -3.79
C PHE A 187 -5.99 0.36 -2.99
N HIS A 188 -5.56 0.43 -1.74
CA HIS A 188 -5.66 -0.67 -0.78
C HIS A 188 -6.82 -0.39 0.18
N PRO A 189 -7.92 -1.17 0.13
CA PRO A 189 -9.05 -0.95 1.03
C PRO A 189 -8.63 -1.15 2.49
N THR A 190 -9.21 -0.35 3.37
CA THR A 190 -9.04 -0.50 4.82
C THR A 190 -10.33 -1.01 5.45
N ALA A 191 -10.28 -1.45 6.70
CA ALA A 191 -11.46 -1.87 7.44
C ALA A 191 -12.42 -0.70 7.75
N ALA A 192 -12.04 0.55 7.45
CA ALA A 192 -12.91 1.70 7.62
C ALA A 192 -14.11 1.62 6.67
N PRO A 193 -15.35 1.76 7.20
CA PRO A 193 -16.53 1.72 6.35
C PRO A 193 -16.58 2.94 5.41
N ASN A 194 -17.07 2.71 4.19
CA ASN A 194 -17.35 3.76 3.20
C ASN A 194 -16.14 4.64 2.84
N THR A 195 -14.97 4.03 2.66
CA THR A 195 -13.77 4.77 2.24
C THR A 195 -14.01 5.37 0.85
N THR A 196 -13.91 6.69 0.72
CA THR A 196 -13.96 7.37 -0.58
C THR A 196 -12.56 7.51 -1.14
N ALA A 197 -12.40 7.11 -2.39
CA ALA A 197 -11.18 7.06 -3.16
C ALA A 197 -11.30 8.09 -4.30
N THR A 198 -10.85 9.32 -4.06
CA THR A 198 -10.94 10.41 -5.05
C THR A 198 -9.75 10.40 -5.99
N ILE A 199 -10.01 10.32 -7.30
CA ILE A 199 -9.06 10.22 -8.42
C ILE A 199 -8.85 11.65 -8.96
N PHE A 200 -7.65 12.21 -8.85
CA PHE A 200 -7.30 13.58 -9.29
C PHE A 200 -6.47 13.61 -10.57
#